data_AF-F8UHL6-F1
#
_entry.id   AF-F8UHL6-F1
#
_cell.length_a   1.000
_cell.length_b   1.000
_cell.length_c   1.000
_cell.angle_alpha   90.00
_cell.angle_beta   90.00
_cell.angle_gamma   90.00
#
_symmetry.space_group_name_H-M   'P 1'
#
loop_
_entity.id
_entity.type
_entity.pdbx_description
1 polymer ?
#
loop_
_entity_poly.entity_id
_entity_poly.type
_entity_poly.pdbx_seq_one_letter_code
_entity_poly.pdbx_strand_id
1 'polypeptide(L)'
;FSGFFQRLTNKGSIESVVLTTPINTGNGLYLGYTNGAHDIDTNYSGIGMLLSSTGDKIKSYNTTGMAFDVNNSSNVLYLKADGCVGIGNPTPDTKLQVDGSNDTIIKANITSGHGNIALFSAGTEKVIVGYAASAHNYGAQTAAGDISIKANNTNLHIVTGSGNANTALYVKSSGEVGIGTTAPTSGMKLDVAGNIKASGSVQVGNNSDGASASNVGAIRYRTSGNYSYVDICMQYGSGFYRWENIKTLSW
;
A
#
# COMPACT_ATOMS: atom_id res chain seq x y z
N PHE A 1 54.88 -24.01 24.02
CA PHE A 1 55.40 -23.71 22.67
C PHE A 1 54.30 -23.00 21.88
N SER A 2 54.31 -21.66 21.88
CA SER A 2 53.44 -20.84 21.01
C SER A 2 54.24 -20.46 19.77
N GLY A 3 53.99 -21.14 18.65
CA GLY A 3 54.71 -20.90 17.40
C GLY A 3 54.08 -19.76 16.61
N PHE A 4 54.85 -18.69 16.38
CA PHE A 4 54.55 -17.68 15.38
C PHE A 4 55.06 -18.21 14.03
N PHE A 5 54.16 -18.61 13.13
CA PHE A 5 54.54 -19.05 11.79
C PHE A 5 54.27 -17.93 10.78
N GLN A 6 55.33 -17.38 10.21
CA GLN A 6 55.27 -16.43 9.10
C GLN A 6 55.65 -17.17 7.82
N ARG A 7 54.80 -17.15 6.80
CA ARG A 7 55.15 -17.62 5.46
C ARG A 7 55.58 -16.41 4.62
N LEU A 8 56.87 -16.32 4.35
CA LEU A 8 57.47 -15.31 3.47
C LEU A 8 57.44 -15.81 2.02
N THR A 9 57.12 -14.93 1.07
CA THR A 9 57.36 -15.20 -0.36
C THR A 9 58.79 -14.80 -0.75
N ASN A 10 59.31 -15.34 -1.85
CA ASN A 10 60.66 -15.07 -2.40
C ASN A 10 60.97 -13.58 -2.70
N LYS A 11 60.03 -12.66 -2.47
CA LYS A 11 60.19 -11.20 -2.66
C LYS A 11 60.02 -10.36 -1.38
N GLY A 12 59.97 -10.98 -0.19
CA GLY A 12 59.96 -10.25 1.08
C GLY A 12 58.60 -9.68 1.51
N SER A 13 57.51 -10.02 0.84
CA SER A 13 56.16 -9.61 1.22
C SER A 13 55.45 -10.68 2.05
N ILE A 14 54.73 -10.25 3.10
CA ILE A 14 53.92 -11.11 3.98
C ILE A 14 52.60 -11.42 3.28
N GLU A 15 52.29 -12.70 3.07
CA GLU A 15 51.11 -13.16 2.32
C GLU A 15 49.89 -13.36 3.22
N SER A 16 50.09 -13.84 4.46
CA SER A 16 49.06 -13.92 5.51
C SER A 16 49.68 -14.21 6.88
N VAL A 17 49.00 -13.81 7.96
CA VAL A 17 49.36 -14.12 9.35
C VAL A 17 48.29 -15.05 9.91
N VAL A 18 48.65 -16.30 10.22
CA VAL A 18 47.75 -17.28 10.84
C VAL A 18 48.03 -17.34 12.34
N LEU A 19 47.06 -16.91 13.14
CA LEU A 19 47.15 -16.92 14.61
C LEU A 19 46.51 -18.21 15.13
N THR A 20 47.33 -19.11 15.67
CA THR A 20 46.89 -20.39 16.26
C THR A 20 46.56 -20.27 17.75
N THR A 21 46.82 -19.11 18.36
CA THR A 21 46.50 -18.78 19.75
C THR A 21 46.12 -17.30 19.89
N PRO A 22 45.27 -16.91 20.87
CA PRO A 22 44.89 -15.51 21.07
C PRO A 22 46.09 -14.62 21.39
N ILE A 23 46.18 -13.45 20.75
CA ILE A 23 47.14 -12.41 21.11
C ILE A 23 46.54 -11.57 22.24
N ASN A 24 47.17 -11.59 23.42
CA ASN A 24 46.81 -10.76 24.55
C ASN A 24 47.97 -9.80 24.87
N THR A 25 47.96 -8.61 24.29
CA THR A 25 49.04 -7.61 24.41
C THR A 25 48.82 -6.60 25.54
N GLY A 26 47.91 -6.86 26.49
CA GLY A 26 47.53 -5.87 27.51
C GLY A 26 46.78 -4.64 26.95
N ASN A 27 46.71 -4.51 25.62
CA ASN A 27 45.98 -3.54 24.81
C ASN A 27 45.64 -4.19 23.44
N GLY A 28 45.15 -5.44 23.41
CA GLY A 28 44.95 -6.18 22.15
C GLY A 28 44.29 -5.35 21.05
N LEU A 29 44.59 -5.58 19.77
CA LEU A 29 43.51 -5.44 18.80
C LEU A 29 42.61 -6.63 19.11
N TYR A 30 41.69 -6.49 20.06
CA TYR A 30 40.92 -7.59 20.66
C TYR A 30 39.58 -7.69 19.91
N LEU A 31 39.14 -8.81 19.32
CA LEU A 31 39.48 -10.24 19.48
C LEU A 31 39.02 -10.89 20.81
N GLY A 32 37.72 -11.17 20.96
CA GLY A 32 37.20 -12.15 21.94
C GLY A 32 36.21 -11.58 22.98
N TYR A 33 35.26 -12.44 23.41
CA TYR A 33 34.09 -12.14 24.25
C TYR A 33 34.37 -11.37 25.56
N THR A 34 33.64 -10.26 25.80
CA THR A 34 33.44 -9.67 27.15
C THR A 34 32.03 -9.04 27.31
N ASN A 35 31.54 -8.87 28.54
CA ASN A 35 30.18 -8.40 28.92
C ASN A 35 29.97 -6.86 28.81
N GLY A 36 30.20 -6.25 27.64
CA GLY A 36 29.98 -4.81 27.41
C GLY A 36 30.01 -4.47 25.91
N ALA A 37 29.45 -3.32 25.49
CA ALA A 37 29.34 -2.95 24.07
C ALA A 37 30.70 -2.97 23.36
N HIS A 38 30.79 -3.68 22.22
CA HIS A 38 32.00 -3.87 21.43
C HIS A 38 31.86 -3.16 20.08
N ASP A 39 32.61 -2.09 19.87
CA ASP A 39 32.75 -1.43 18.56
C ASP A 39 34.16 -1.64 18.00
N ILE A 40 34.24 -2.10 16.74
CA ILE A 40 35.46 -1.96 15.93
C ILE A 40 35.37 -0.56 15.29
N ASP A 41 35.80 0.47 16.03
CA ASP A 41 35.80 1.86 15.55
C ASP A 41 37.00 2.10 14.62
N THR A 42 36.74 2.21 13.32
CA THR A 42 37.76 2.45 12.29
C THR A 42 37.85 3.93 11.91
N ASN A 43 38.01 4.82 12.90
CA ASN A 43 38.14 6.28 12.81
C ASN A 43 39.24 6.85 11.87
N TYR A 44 39.89 6.02 11.03
CA TYR A 44 40.76 6.42 9.93
C TYR A 44 40.11 6.10 8.57
N SER A 45 40.00 7.11 7.71
CA SER A 45 39.52 7.00 6.33
C SER A 45 40.17 5.82 5.60
N GLY A 46 39.44 4.72 5.40
CA GLY A 46 39.87 3.60 4.56
C GLY A 46 40.11 2.24 5.23
N ILE A 47 39.86 2.06 6.53
CA ILE A 47 39.87 0.70 7.14
C ILE A 47 38.44 0.13 7.12
N GLY A 48 38.16 -0.72 6.14
CA GLY A 48 36.93 -1.52 6.06
C GLY A 48 37.17 -2.95 6.55
N MET A 49 36.18 -3.55 7.21
CA MET A 49 36.16 -5.00 7.45
C MET A 49 36.03 -5.72 6.09
N LEU A 50 37.15 -6.19 5.54
CA LEU A 50 37.17 -7.05 4.36
C LEU A 50 36.75 -8.48 4.79
N LEU A 51 35.46 -8.78 4.65
CA LEU A 51 34.99 -10.15 4.58
C LEU A 51 35.07 -10.55 3.10
N SER A 52 35.92 -11.54 2.80
CA SER A 52 36.18 -12.01 1.44
C SER A 52 36.09 -13.54 1.40
N SER A 53 34.87 -14.05 1.30
CA SER A 53 34.54 -15.35 0.75
C SER A 53 33.10 -15.33 0.22
N THR A 54 32.82 -16.06 -0.85
CA THR A 54 31.45 -16.22 -1.38
C THR A 54 30.49 -16.67 -0.26
N GLY A 55 29.65 -15.76 0.25
CA GLY A 55 28.67 -16.03 1.31
C GLY A 55 28.82 -15.22 2.61
N ASP A 56 29.66 -14.18 2.64
CA ASP A 56 29.89 -13.37 3.83
C ASP A 56 28.60 -12.72 4.39
N LYS A 57 28.32 -12.98 5.68
CA LYS A 57 27.23 -12.38 6.45
C LYS A 57 27.82 -11.66 7.64
N ILE A 58 27.50 -10.37 7.80
CA ILE A 58 27.71 -9.66 9.06
C ILE A 58 26.60 -10.12 10.02
N LYS A 59 26.94 -10.94 11.01
CA LYS A 59 26.00 -11.42 12.03
C LYS A 59 26.23 -10.66 13.33
N SER A 60 25.20 -9.98 13.83
CA SER A 60 25.17 -9.51 15.21
C SER A 60 24.45 -10.54 16.07
N TYR A 61 25.05 -10.89 17.20
CA TYR A 61 24.45 -11.73 18.23
C TYR A 61 23.91 -10.90 19.40
N ASN A 62 23.72 -9.60 19.19
CA ASN A 62 23.12 -8.70 20.18
C ASN A 62 21.61 -8.96 20.32
N THR A 63 21.11 -8.96 21.56
CA THR A 63 19.69 -9.11 21.88
C THR A 63 18.87 -7.86 21.59
N THR A 64 19.49 -6.71 21.37
CA THR A 64 18.78 -5.45 21.06
C THR A 64 18.67 -5.21 19.56
N GLY A 65 19.71 -5.48 18.78
CA GLY A 65 19.72 -5.28 17.33
C GLY A 65 21.07 -4.83 16.76
N MET A 66 21.03 -4.22 15.58
CA MET A 66 22.14 -3.61 14.86
C MET A 66 21.76 -2.21 14.40
N ALA A 67 22.66 -1.23 14.61
CA ALA A 67 22.54 0.10 14.04
C ALA A 67 23.54 0.27 12.90
N PHE A 68 23.11 0.99 11.86
CA PHE A 68 23.97 1.50 10.82
C PHE A 68 23.90 3.03 10.87
N ASP A 69 24.98 3.63 11.38
CA ASP A 69 25.14 5.08 11.47
C ASP A 69 25.97 5.60 10.30
N VAL A 70 25.68 6.83 9.87
CA VAL A 70 26.49 7.55 8.88
C VAL A 70 26.93 8.86 9.52
N ASN A 71 28.26 9.10 9.56
CA ASN A 71 28.86 10.34 10.08
C ASN A 71 28.42 10.74 11.50
N ASN A 72 28.28 9.78 12.42
CA ASN A 72 27.77 10.00 13.80
C ASN A 72 26.37 10.62 13.87
N SER A 73 25.60 10.67 12.77
CA SER A 73 24.18 10.98 12.82
C SER A 73 23.43 9.79 13.41
N SER A 74 22.57 10.05 14.39
CA SER A 74 21.80 9.02 15.08
C SER A 74 21.07 8.09 14.10
N ASN A 75 21.32 6.79 14.23
CA ASN A 75 20.56 5.63 13.71
C ASN A 75 19.80 5.90 12.40
N VAL A 76 20.54 5.94 11.29
CA VAL A 76 19.91 6.08 9.96
C VAL A 76 19.12 4.83 9.61
N LEU A 77 19.67 3.64 9.89
CA LEU A 77 19.00 2.35 9.70
C LEU A 77 19.22 1.46 10.93
N TYR A 78 18.14 0.90 11.48
CA TYR A 78 18.15 0.05 12.65
C TYR A 78 17.48 -1.30 12.36
N LEU A 79 18.16 -2.41 12.67
CA LEU A 79 17.62 -3.76 12.56
C LEU A 79 17.47 -4.30 13.97
N LYS A 80 16.23 -4.36 14.45
CA LYS A 80 15.91 -4.85 15.78
C LYS A 80 16.01 -6.38 15.82
N ALA A 81 16.36 -6.94 16.97
CA ALA A 81 16.55 -8.39 17.13
C ALA A 81 15.27 -9.23 16.85
N ASP A 82 14.09 -8.64 16.96
CA ASP A 82 12.79 -9.25 16.61
C ASP A 82 12.48 -9.20 15.09
N GLY A 83 13.41 -8.67 14.29
CA GLY A 83 13.34 -8.60 12.83
C GLY A 83 12.53 -7.40 12.31
N CYS A 84 12.30 -6.37 13.13
CA CYS A 84 11.79 -5.08 12.66
C CYS A 84 12.93 -4.20 12.12
N VAL A 85 12.64 -3.41 11.09
CA VAL A 85 13.59 -2.47 10.47
C VAL A 85 13.08 -1.04 10.65
N GLY A 86 13.89 -0.17 11.25
CA GLY A 86 13.62 1.25 11.41
C GLY A 86 14.55 2.10 10.55
N ILE A 87 14.04 3.13 9.89
CA ILE A 87 14.85 4.17 9.23
C ILE A 87 14.53 5.48 9.91
N GLY A 88 15.52 6.11 10.55
CA GLY A 88 15.33 7.31 11.39
C GLY A 88 14.64 7.05 12.74
N ASN A 89 14.33 5.79 13.08
CA ASN A 89 13.74 5.40 14.35
C ASN A 89 14.44 4.14 14.93
N PRO A 90 15.10 4.23 16.10
CA PRO A 90 15.79 3.10 16.72
C PRO A 90 14.88 2.12 17.47
N THR A 91 13.60 2.43 17.61
CA THR A 91 12.61 1.61 18.32
C THR A 91 11.39 1.33 17.44
N PRO A 92 11.55 0.67 16.27
CA PRO A 92 10.43 0.35 15.42
C PRO A 92 9.47 -0.63 16.11
N ASP A 93 8.17 -0.36 16.02
CA ASP A 93 7.09 -1.22 16.55
C ASP A 93 6.36 -2.02 15.45
N THR A 94 6.69 -1.76 14.19
CA THR A 94 6.24 -2.50 13.01
C THR A 94 7.42 -3.03 12.21
N LYS A 95 7.16 -3.98 11.29
CA LYS A 95 8.22 -4.68 10.56
C LYS A 95 9.11 -3.76 9.72
N LEU A 96 8.55 -2.69 9.17
CA LEU A 96 9.30 -1.62 8.51
C LEU A 96 8.68 -0.29 8.94
N GLN A 97 9.45 0.54 9.65
CA GLN A 97 9.08 1.88 10.04
C GLN A 97 10.08 2.87 9.46
N VAL A 98 9.58 3.94 8.84
CA VAL A 98 10.40 5.02 8.28
C VAL A 98 9.88 6.33 8.86
N ASP A 99 10.67 6.96 9.71
CA ASP A 99 10.32 8.22 10.37
C ASP A 99 11.20 9.35 9.81
N GLY A 100 10.61 10.52 9.61
CA GLY A 100 11.32 11.70 9.10
C GLY A 100 10.51 12.98 9.34
N SER A 101 11.20 14.11 9.40
CA SER A 101 10.60 15.42 9.70
C SER A 101 10.30 16.28 8.46
N ASN A 102 10.63 15.80 7.25
CA ASN A 102 10.40 16.52 5.99
C ASN A 102 9.23 15.87 5.22
N ASP A 103 8.49 16.67 4.44
CA ASP A 103 7.22 16.29 3.78
C ASP A 103 7.27 15.03 2.88
N THR A 104 8.46 14.57 2.48
CA THR A 104 8.64 13.33 1.71
C THR A 104 9.47 12.33 2.50
N ILE A 105 8.80 11.32 3.06
CA ILE A 105 9.42 10.24 3.84
C ILE A 105 9.90 9.10 2.94
N ILE A 106 9.12 8.74 1.90
CA ILE A 106 9.46 7.70 0.92
C ILE A 106 9.22 8.26 -0.48
N LYS A 107 10.28 8.29 -1.31
CA LYS A 107 10.20 8.72 -2.71
C LYS A 107 10.61 7.59 -3.64
N ALA A 108 9.67 7.14 -4.48
CA ALA A 108 9.95 6.31 -5.63
C ALA A 108 9.94 7.19 -6.90
N ASN A 109 11.11 7.49 -7.47
CA ASN A 109 11.20 8.25 -8.72
C ASN A 109 11.13 7.28 -9.91
N ILE A 110 9.94 7.17 -10.52
CA ILE A 110 9.69 6.27 -11.65
C ILE A 110 9.72 7.08 -12.95
N THR A 111 10.73 6.86 -13.79
CA THR A 111 10.97 7.62 -15.02
C THR A 111 10.31 7.02 -16.26
N SER A 112 9.84 5.78 -16.18
CA SER A 112 9.00 5.12 -17.17
C SER A 112 8.17 4.01 -16.50
N GLY A 113 6.98 3.73 -17.04
CA GLY A 113 6.07 2.72 -16.47
C GLY A 113 5.24 3.26 -15.30
N HIS A 114 5.00 2.41 -14.31
CA HIS A 114 3.96 2.60 -13.31
C HIS A 114 4.50 2.53 -11.88
N GLY A 115 4.16 3.51 -11.03
CA GLY A 115 4.51 3.51 -9.61
C GLY A 115 3.32 3.17 -8.71
N ASN A 116 3.46 2.15 -7.87
CA ASN A 116 2.44 1.76 -6.90
C ASN A 116 3.02 1.20 -5.59
N ILE A 117 2.19 1.23 -4.56
CA ILE A 117 2.37 0.46 -3.33
C ILE A 117 1.31 -0.64 -3.33
N ALA A 118 1.72 -1.89 -3.15
CA ALA A 118 0.84 -3.04 -3.14
C ALA A 118 0.98 -3.83 -1.83
N LEU A 119 -0.16 -4.27 -1.30
CA LEU A 119 -0.25 -5.12 -0.12
C LEU A 119 -0.71 -6.52 -0.55
N PHE A 120 0.07 -7.54 -0.18
CA PHE A 120 -0.23 -8.93 -0.47
C PHE A 120 -0.59 -9.68 0.80
N SER A 121 -1.47 -10.68 0.67
CA SER A 121 -1.74 -11.66 1.71
C SER A 121 -1.89 -13.04 1.07
N ALA A 122 -1.17 -14.03 1.61
CA ALA A 122 -1.11 -15.39 1.09
C ALA A 122 -0.83 -15.45 -0.43
N GLY A 123 0.14 -14.66 -0.90
CA GLY A 123 0.52 -14.60 -2.32
C GLY A 123 -0.47 -13.87 -3.25
N THR A 124 -1.56 -13.31 -2.71
CA THR A 124 -2.57 -12.59 -3.49
C THR A 124 -2.53 -11.10 -3.17
N GLU A 125 -2.48 -10.24 -4.19
CA GLU A 125 -2.59 -8.78 -4.02
C GLU A 125 -3.98 -8.43 -3.47
N LYS A 126 -4.05 -7.62 -2.41
CA LYS A 126 -5.29 -7.21 -1.75
C LYS A 126 -5.62 -5.75 -1.99
N VAL A 127 -4.60 -4.90 -1.91
CA VAL A 127 -4.73 -3.44 -2.06
C VAL A 127 -3.59 -2.93 -2.92
N ILE A 128 -3.90 -2.02 -3.83
CA ILE A 128 -2.93 -1.25 -4.59
C ILE A 128 -3.32 0.24 -4.57
N VAL A 129 -2.32 1.08 -4.37
CA VAL A 129 -2.42 2.55 -4.52
C VAL A 129 -1.32 2.98 -5.49
N GLY A 130 -1.71 3.63 -6.60
CA GLY A 130 -0.78 4.09 -7.65
C GLY A 130 -1.46 5.01 -8.67
N TYR A 131 -0.69 5.55 -9.63
CA TYR A 131 -1.15 6.62 -10.54
C TYR A 131 -1.00 6.25 -12.01
N ALA A 132 -1.94 6.44 -12.95
CA ALA A 132 -1.83 5.98 -14.33
C ALA A 132 -0.70 6.51 -15.25
N ALA A 133 -0.07 5.66 -16.08
CA ALA A 133 0.88 6.11 -17.14
C ALA A 133 0.37 5.82 -18.56
N SER A 134 1.06 6.38 -19.56
CA SER A 134 0.61 6.54 -20.95
C SER A 134 0.28 5.24 -21.73
N ALA A 135 0.67 4.06 -21.21
CA ALA A 135 0.44 2.77 -21.86
C ALA A 135 -0.58 1.86 -21.13
N HIS A 136 -1.23 2.33 -20.04
CA HIS A 136 -2.18 1.59 -19.16
C HIS A 136 -1.49 0.46 -18.32
N ASN A 137 -1.70 0.24 -16.99
CA ASN A 137 -2.80 0.48 -16.02
C ASN A 137 -2.42 0.33 -14.51
N TYR A 138 -3.34 0.70 -13.59
CA TYR A 138 -3.28 0.48 -12.11
C TYR A 138 -4.59 -0.16 -11.62
N GLY A 139 -5.31 -0.78 -12.55
CA GLY A 139 -6.70 -1.21 -12.49
C GLY A 139 -7.28 -1.23 -13.91
N ALA A 140 -8.35 -1.97 -14.16
CA ALA A 140 -9.00 -1.92 -15.47
C ALA A 140 -9.60 -0.51 -15.69
N GLN A 141 -9.36 0.07 -16.87
CA GLN A 141 -9.94 1.36 -17.32
C GLN A 141 -9.43 2.65 -16.64
N THR A 142 -8.23 2.66 -16.06
CA THR A 142 -7.60 3.91 -15.58
C THR A 142 -6.93 4.66 -16.72
N ALA A 143 -7.16 5.97 -16.87
CA ALA A 143 -6.50 6.81 -17.88
C ALA A 143 -5.19 7.41 -17.33
N ALA A 144 -4.21 7.69 -18.20
CA ALA A 144 -2.93 8.26 -17.77
C ALA A 144 -3.11 9.53 -16.90
N GLY A 145 -2.46 9.55 -15.74
CA GLY A 145 -2.58 10.59 -14.72
C GLY A 145 -3.54 10.29 -13.57
N ASP A 146 -4.44 9.31 -13.70
CA ASP A 146 -5.43 8.99 -12.66
C ASP A 146 -4.78 8.39 -11.42
N ILE A 147 -5.13 8.88 -10.22
CA ILE A 147 -4.83 8.14 -8.98
C ILE A 147 -5.90 7.06 -8.79
N SER A 148 -5.47 5.81 -8.65
CA SER A 148 -6.34 4.66 -8.45
C SER A 148 -6.15 4.05 -7.07
N ILE A 149 -7.27 3.71 -6.42
CA ILE A 149 -7.32 2.90 -5.21
C ILE A 149 -8.18 1.69 -5.53
N LYS A 150 -7.58 0.50 -5.51
CA LYS A 150 -8.26 -0.73 -5.89
C LYS A 150 -8.16 -1.78 -4.78
N ALA A 151 -9.31 -2.39 -4.50
CA ALA A 151 -9.43 -3.61 -3.72
C ALA A 151 -9.55 -4.80 -4.68
N ASN A 152 -8.59 -5.73 -4.66
CA ASN A 152 -8.57 -6.83 -5.61
C ASN A 152 -9.54 -7.93 -5.19
N ASN A 153 -10.52 -8.20 -6.06
CA ASN A 153 -11.54 -9.24 -5.88
C ASN A 153 -12.42 -9.05 -4.64
N THR A 154 -12.43 -7.84 -4.06
CA THR A 154 -13.24 -7.48 -2.90
C THR A 154 -13.88 -6.10 -3.11
N ASN A 155 -14.57 -5.61 -2.08
CA ASN A 155 -15.31 -4.35 -2.13
C ASN A 155 -14.43 -3.18 -1.67
N LEU A 156 -14.69 -1.99 -2.20
CA LEU A 156 -14.09 -0.76 -1.69
C LEU A 156 -15.01 -0.15 -0.64
N HIS A 157 -14.45 0.23 0.51
CA HIS A 157 -15.20 0.75 1.65
C HIS A 157 -14.58 2.03 2.16
N ILE A 158 -15.37 3.10 2.23
CA ILE A 158 -15.02 4.34 2.92
C ILE A 158 -15.94 4.46 4.14
N VAL A 159 -15.33 4.33 5.32
CA VAL A 159 -15.99 4.36 6.63
C VAL A 159 -15.61 5.65 7.34
N THR A 160 -16.54 6.19 8.13
CA THR A 160 -16.28 7.35 9.00
C THR A 160 -16.41 6.94 10.47
N GLY A 161 -15.53 7.39 11.36
CA GLY A 161 -15.54 6.95 12.76
C GLY A 161 -15.09 5.50 12.97
N SER A 162 -15.22 4.99 14.19
CA SER A 162 -14.76 3.65 14.56
C SER A 162 -15.84 2.59 14.33
N GLY A 163 -15.54 1.54 13.55
CA GLY A 163 -16.39 0.35 13.34
C GLY A 163 -17.23 0.37 12.05
N ASN A 164 -17.73 -0.81 11.65
CA ASN A 164 -18.49 -1.00 10.39
C ASN A 164 -19.87 -0.29 10.34
N ALA A 165 -20.31 0.33 11.44
CA ALA A 165 -21.63 0.93 11.56
C ALA A 165 -21.82 2.22 10.75
N ASN A 166 -20.74 2.83 10.27
CA ASN A 166 -20.75 4.17 9.65
C ASN A 166 -20.20 4.15 8.22
N THR A 167 -20.73 3.23 7.42
CA THR A 167 -20.40 3.14 6.00
C THR A 167 -20.90 4.37 5.26
N ALA A 168 -19.98 5.25 4.84
CA ALA A 168 -20.34 6.42 4.07
C ALA A 168 -20.52 6.06 2.59
N LEU A 169 -19.52 5.38 2.01
CA LEU A 169 -19.52 4.91 0.64
C LEU A 169 -19.07 3.45 0.59
N TYR A 170 -19.82 2.62 -0.12
CA TYR A 170 -19.51 1.23 -0.35
C TYR A 170 -19.62 0.92 -1.83
N VAL A 171 -18.54 0.45 -2.45
CA VAL A 171 -18.57 0.02 -3.85
C VAL A 171 -18.35 -1.47 -3.89
N LYS A 172 -19.39 -2.20 -4.28
CA LYS A 172 -19.35 -3.65 -4.43
C LYS A 172 -18.45 -4.01 -5.61
N SER A 173 -17.78 -5.15 -5.56
CA SER A 173 -16.96 -5.63 -6.68
C SER A 173 -17.74 -5.84 -7.99
N SER A 174 -19.06 -6.01 -7.90
CA SER A 174 -19.99 -6.05 -9.05
C SER A 174 -20.41 -4.66 -9.59
N GLY A 175 -19.92 -3.58 -8.98
CA GLY A 175 -20.05 -2.21 -9.45
C GLY A 175 -21.29 -1.44 -8.96
N GLU A 176 -22.03 -1.97 -7.99
CA GLU A 176 -23.07 -1.22 -7.29
C GLU A 176 -22.48 -0.33 -6.20
N VAL A 177 -22.99 0.90 -6.11
CA VAL A 177 -22.58 1.90 -5.13
C VAL A 177 -23.66 2.03 -4.06
N GLY A 178 -23.30 1.78 -2.81
CA GLY A 178 -24.11 2.03 -1.62
C GLY A 178 -23.68 3.33 -0.93
N ILE A 179 -24.65 4.18 -0.58
CA ILE A 179 -24.46 5.33 0.31
C ILE A 179 -25.24 5.08 1.59
N GLY A 180 -24.54 5.04 2.73
CA GLY A 180 -25.18 4.68 4.01
C GLY A 180 -25.54 3.18 4.16
N THR A 181 -25.12 2.33 3.22
CA THR A 181 -25.42 0.88 3.22
C THR A 181 -24.24 0.07 2.70
N THR A 182 -24.03 -1.13 3.27
CA THR A 182 -23.06 -2.13 2.79
C THR A 182 -23.72 -3.22 1.93
N ALA A 183 -25.03 -3.16 1.75
CA ALA A 183 -25.80 -4.15 1.00
C ALA A 183 -26.64 -3.46 -0.09
N PRO A 184 -26.01 -2.79 -1.07
CA PRO A 184 -26.74 -2.23 -2.20
C PRO A 184 -27.48 -3.35 -2.93
N THR A 185 -28.71 -3.06 -3.33
CA THR A 185 -29.60 -3.99 -4.03
C THR A 185 -28.96 -4.41 -5.36
N SER A 186 -28.92 -5.72 -5.63
CA SER A 186 -28.28 -6.26 -6.84
C SER A 186 -28.87 -5.65 -8.12
N GLY A 187 -28.02 -5.15 -9.01
CA GLY A 187 -28.45 -4.48 -10.25
C GLY A 187 -28.77 -2.99 -10.11
N MET A 188 -28.91 -2.46 -8.89
CA MET A 188 -29.03 -1.01 -8.66
C MET A 188 -27.65 -0.39 -8.60
N LYS A 189 -27.29 0.41 -9.60
CA LYS A 189 -25.97 1.04 -9.67
C LYS A 189 -25.72 2.05 -8.54
N LEU A 190 -26.78 2.66 -8.02
CA LEU A 190 -26.74 3.52 -6.85
C LEU A 190 -27.90 3.16 -5.90
N ASP A 191 -27.57 2.79 -4.67
CA ASP A 191 -28.52 2.51 -3.59
C ASP A 191 -28.20 3.42 -2.40
N VAL A 192 -29.19 4.17 -1.92
CA VAL A 192 -29.02 5.16 -0.85
C VAL A 192 -29.95 4.79 0.30
N ALA A 193 -29.36 4.44 1.44
CA ALA A 193 -30.11 4.24 2.67
C ALA A 193 -30.41 5.58 3.35
N GLY A 194 -31.43 6.28 2.87
CA GLY A 194 -31.89 7.54 3.45
C GLY A 194 -32.43 8.53 2.42
N ASN A 195 -32.63 9.77 2.86
CA ASN A 195 -33.14 10.85 2.02
C ASN A 195 -32.03 11.47 1.18
N ILE A 196 -32.35 11.83 -0.07
CA ILE A 196 -31.46 12.56 -0.98
C ILE A 196 -31.94 14.01 -1.07
N LYS A 197 -31.07 14.97 -0.73
CA LYS A 197 -31.30 16.40 -0.95
C LYS A 197 -30.32 16.90 -2.01
N ALA A 198 -30.84 17.28 -3.18
CA ALA A 198 -30.08 18.00 -4.19
C ALA A 198 -30.32 19.51 -4.04
N SER A 199 -29.26 20.32 -4.03
CA SER A 199 -29.36 21.79 -4.06
C SER A 199 -29.72 22.34 -5.44
N GLY A 200 -29.52 21.53 -6.48
CA GLY A 200 -29.95 21.81 -7.85
C GLY A 200 -30.92 20.76 -8.38
N SER A 201 -31.13 20.75 -9.69
CA SER A 201 -32.02 19.79 -10.36
C SER A 201 -31.40 18.38 -10.45
N VAL A 202 -32.26 17.36 -10.36
CA VAL A 202 -31.89 15.97 -10.67
C VAL A 202 -32.35 15.66 -12.09
N GLN A 203 -31.41 15.36 -12.98
CA GLN A 203 -31.73 14.89 -14.32
C GLN A 203 -31.93 13.37 -14.30
N VAL A 204 -33.15 12.95 -14.55
CA VAL A 204 -33.50 11.53 -14.64
C VAL A 204 -33.38 11.08 -16.09
N GLY A 205 -32.75 9.92 -16.32
CA GLY A 205 -32.57 9.38 -17.67
C GLY A 205 -33.86 8.81 -18.27
N ASN A 206 -33.75 8.39 -19.53
CA ASN A 206 -34.76 7.53 -20.13
C ASN A 206 -34.62 6.11 -19.56
N ASN A 207 -35.74 5.43 -19.38
CA ASN A 207 -35.80 3.99 -19.19
C ASN A 207 -36.66 3.40 -20.31
N SER A 208 -36.02 2.67 -21.24
CA SER A 208 -36.68 2.00 -22.36
C SER A 208 -37.33 0.68 -21.97
N ASP A 209 -37.05 0.16 -20.77
CA ASP A 209 -37.58 -1.13 -20.34
C ASP A 209 -39.10 -1.08 -20.21
N GLY A 210 -39.74 -2.22 -20.50
CA GLY A 210 -41.15 -2.44 -20.20
C GLY A 210 -41.42 -2.23 -18.71
N ALA A 211 -42.63 -1.79 -18.37
CA ALA A 211 -43.05 -1.71 -16.97
C ALA A 211 -43.02 -3.12 -16.36
N SER A 212 -42.41 -3.24 -15.18
CA SER A 212 -42.26 -4.52 -14.49
C SER A 212 -42.09 -4.30 -13.00
N ALA A 213 -42.06 -5.39 -12.22
CA ALA A 213 -41.83 -5.33 -10.77
C ALA A 213 -40.52 -4.62 -10.40
N SER A 214 -39.46 -4.77 -11.21
CA SER A 214 -38.13 -4.24 -10.90
C SER A 214 -38.01 -2.73 -11.04
N ASN A 215 -38.96 -2.08 -11.72
CA ASN A 215 -38.93 -0.65 -11.95
C ASN A 215 -40.16 0.08 -11.39
N VAL A 216 -41.02 -0.58 -10.59
CA VAL A 216 -42.12 0.12 -9.88
C VAL A 216 -41.57 1.26 -9.03
N GLY A 217 -42.21 2.43 -9.13
CA GLY A 217 -41.78 3.65 -8.45
C GLY A 217 -40.63 4.38 -9.18
N ALA A 218 -40.05 3.81 -10.23
CA ALA A 218 -39.07 4.51 -11.04
C ALA A 218 -39.73 5.67 -11.79
N ILE A 219 -39.08 6.82 -11.77
CA ILE A 219 -39.39 7.97 -12.60
C ILE A 219 -38.52 7.89 -13.85
N ARG A 220 -39.06 8.25 -15.02
CA ARG A 220 -38.26 8.42 -16.23
C ARG A 220 -38.63 9.71 -16.96
N TYR A 221 -37.64 10.27 -17.65
CA TYR A 221 -37.84 11.35 -18.61
C TYR A 221 -37.49 10.83 -20.00
N ARG A 222 -38.43 10.92 -20.95
CA ARG A 222 -38.21 10.46 -22.33
C ARG A 222 -38.71 11.46 -23.35
N THR A 223 -38.17 11.37 -24.57
CA THR A 223 -38.58 12.18 -25.71
C THR A 223 -39.00 11.29 -26.87
N SER A 224 -40.01 11.71 -27.63
CA SER A 224 -40.43 11.03 -28.86
C SER A 224 -40.97 12.06 -29.84
N GLY A 225 -40.34 12.16 -31.03
CA GLY A 225 -40.61 13.25 -31.95
C GLY A 225 -40.46 14.61 -31.27
N ASN A 226 -41.51 15.42 -31.37
CA ASN A 226 -41.60 16.76 -30.78
C ASN A 226 -42.20 16.77 -29.38
N TYR A 227 -42.15 15.66 -28.65
CA TYR A 227 -42.76 15.53 -27.33
C TYR A 227 -41.76 15.07 -26.26
N SER A 228 -41.95 15.59 -25.04
CA SER A 228 -41.29 15.16 -23.81
C SER A 228 -42.32 14.62 -22.86
N TYR A 229 -41.92 13.60 -22.11
CA TYR A 229 -42.78 12.88 -21.20
C TYR A 229 -42.07 12.70 -19.86
N VAL A 230 -42.79 13.00 -18.79
CA VAL A 230 -42.46 12.53 -17.44
C VAL A 230 -43.38 11.36 -17.16
N ASP A 231 -42.81 10.18 -16.97
CA ASP A 231 -43.57 8.99 -16.61
C ASP A 231 -43.11 8.42 -15.26
N ILE A 232 -44.01 7.67 -14.62
CA ILE A 232 -43.72 6.86 -13.44
C ILE A 232 -44.23 5.43 -13.64
N CYS A 233 -43.44 4.43 -13.27
CA CYS A 233 -43.91 3.04 -13.34
C CYS A 233 -44.78 2.72 -12.12
N MET A 234 -45.96 2.17 -12.38
CA MET A 234 -46.96 1.85 -11.37
C MET A 234 -47.40 0.40 -11.48
N GLN A 235 -47.71 -0.22 -10.34
CA GLN A 235 -48.31 -1.54 -10.25
C GLN A 235 -49.82 -1.41 -9.97
N TYR A 236 -50.67 -2.09 -10.74
CA TYR A 236 -52.13 -2.09 -10.56
C TYR A 236 -52.69 -3.42 -10.06
N GLY A 237 -51.84 -4.43 -9.95
CA GLY A 237 -52.19 -5.76 -9.48
C GLY A 237 -50.99 -6.68 -9.51
N SER A 238 -51.16 -7.90 -9.00
CA SER A 238 -50.10 -8.92 -9.09
C SER A 238 -49.73 -9.15 -10.56
N GLY A 239 -48.47 -8.90 -10.90
CA GLY A 239 -47.96 -9.10 -12.28
C GLY A 239 -48.39 -8.05 -13.31
N PHE A 240 -49.14 -7.01 -12.92
CA PHE A 240 -49.62 -5.98 -13.84
C PHE A 240 -48.96 -4.63 -13.56
N TYR A 241 -48.16 -4.17 -14.50
CA TYR A 241 -47.35 -2.95 -14.41
C TYR A 241 -47.52 -2.12 -15.68
N ARG A 242 -47.54 -0.79 -15.54
CA ARG A 242 -47.53 0.12 -16.69
C ARG A 242 -46.81 1.42 -16.34
N TRP A 243 -46.28 2.06 -17.39
CA TRP A 243 -45.73 3.41 -17.29
C TRP A 243 -46.87 4.42 -17.42
N GLU A 244 -47.11 5.18 -16.35
CA GLU A 244 -48.08 6.27 -16.37
C GLU A 244 -47.44 7.56 -16.81
N ASN A 245 -48.04 8.21 -17.80
CA ASN A 245 -47.66 9.57 -18.12
C ASN A 245 -48.21 10.55 -17.08
N ILE A 246 -47.32 11.30 -16.43
CA ILE A 246 -47.65 12.37 -15.50
C ILE A 246 -47.75 13.71 -16.22
N LYS A 247 -46.86 13.94 -17.19
CA LYS A 247 -46.88 15.16 -18.00
C LYS A 247 -46.36 14.86 -19.40
N THR A 248 -47.00 15.49 -20.38
CA THR A 248 -46.49 15.61 -21.74
C THR A 248 -46.36 17.09 -22.09
N LEU A 249 -45.30 17.45 -22.81
CA LEU A 249 -45.13 18.75 -23.45
C LEU A 249 -44.67 18.56 -24.89
N SER A 250 -45.22 19.35 -25.80
CA SER A 250 -44.78 19.44 -27.19
C SER A 250 -43.91 20.69 -27.42
N TRP A 251 -43.00 20.64 -28.39
CA TRP A 251 -42.24 21.80 -28.87
C TRP A 251 -42.21 21.91 -30.39
#